data_AF-A0A139Y5X5-F1
#
_entry.id   AF-A0A139Y5X5-F1
#
_cell.length_a   1.000
_cell.length_b   1.000
_cell.length_c   1.000
_cell.angle_alpha   90.00
_cell.angle_beta   90.00
_cell.angle_gamma   90.00
#
_symmetry.space_group_name_H-M   'P 1'
#
loop_
_entity.id
_entity.type
_entity.pdbx_description
1 polymer ?
#
loop_
_entity_poly.entity_id
_entity_poly.type
_entity_poly.pdbx_seq_one_letter_code
_entity_poly.pdbx_strand_id
1 'polypeptide(L)'
;DRYLRLLTEEATLAAGIAERQETPQSTEGFLVSTDVLLASGVPASLLAQLQGEKRSFFSPRRRPLCRRGGSGGDQVLVAAHSELAHVILRQSADSGLRREVYELQRLPGKDDKETEKQLLRLLHLRQELAKLRGYPTWTAYAQRDGILKTPDKINAFLSRLLDALRPGVESDLKTLSVFGASSGLLRDAKGLDPWDLPFLLRAYSVRTPDGSTGARSISIRDLLEGMQSVVERLLGLRFVRAPTAKGETWHWSVLRYELHEAPSSRASRLFSFSPSSSASPPSSSLDASSSSLRGVLYLDLWARPSKTRLLAQFTVRGSKRLSYAHGQGWRLGGPLWLSAVQRLSREGAASEDEASATATVAVEEELRQIPCAALVCSLPPPPEVDMTQPTGPDVDRLLEATSLSASLTRSLLHECGHVLHSLLSETELQHLSGTRGAVDFAEFPSNLFEHFSAPLLDGYLASPTRRARPALGSDGRGKACNFAHLGALQLLLHACVDQAFYSFVPGVSELPPCSGDARAPSPPPEAVDAQLAALRGCLDTAFSRHHWLAGDPRPGVTEQPICDVVGRPQMARFEHLVHYGGSYFCYLLCR
;
A
#
# COMPACT_ATOMS: atom_id res chain seq x y z
N ASP A 1 -3.47 31.74 16.07
CA ASP A 1 -2.01 31.67 16.23
C ASP A 1 -1.49 30.38 16.85
N ARG A 2 -1.80 30.05 18.11
CA ARG A 2 -1.32 28.81 18.76
C ARG A 2 -1.58 27.56 17.92
N TYR A 3 -2.81 27.41 17.41
CA TYR A 3 -3.19 26.28 16.53
C TYR A 3 -2.33 26.18 15.28
N LEU A 4 -2.09 27.31 14.58
CA LEU A 4 -1.28 27.32 13.36
C LEU A 4 0.17 26.94 13.63
N ARG A 5 0.76 27.41 14.75
CA ARG A 5 2.12 27.02 15.15
C ARG A 5 2.24 25.52 15.40
N LEU A 6 1.29 24.94 16.15
CA LEU A 6 1.26 23.51 16.43
C LEU A 6 1.08 22.69 15.14
N LEU A 7 0.23 23.16 14.23
CA LEU A 7 -0.01 22.49 12.95
C LEU A 7 1.25 22.50 12.06
N THR A 8 1.97 23.62 12.00
CA THR A 8 3.24 23.69 11.27
C THR A 8 4.27 22.75 11.87
N GLU A 9 4.40 22.73 13.20
CA GLU A 9 5.35 21.85 13.88
C GLU A 9 5.01 20.37 13.67
N GLU A 10 3.73 20.00 13.76
CA GLU A 10 3.25 18.65 13.49
C GLU A 10 3.60 18.20 12.07
N ALA A 11 3.34 19.04 11.07
CA ALA A 11 3.63 18.74 9.68
C ALA A 11 5.14 18.59 9.43
N THR A 12 5.97 19.48 9.99
CA THR A 12 7.43 19.40 9.86
C THR A 12 7.99 18.14 10.53
N LEU A 13 7.49 17.80 11.72
CA LEU A 13 7.93 16.61 12.43
C LEU A 13 7.49 15.33 11.71
N ALA A 14 6.24 15.26 11.24
CA ALA A 14 5.73 14.11 10.49
C ALA A 14 6.54 13.88 9.21
N ALA A 15 6.84 14.95 8.46
CA ALA A 15 7.71 14.86 7.27
C ALA A 15 9.12 14.37 7.62
N GLY A 16 9.74 14.90 8.69
CA GLY A 16 11.06 14.48 9.13
C GLY A 16 11.13 13.05 9.68
N ILE A 17 10.02 12.48 10.15
CA ILE A 17 9.93 11.05 10.49
C ILE A 17 9.86 10.22 9.21
N ALA A 18 9.04 10.62 8.23
CA ALA A 18 8.88 9.92 6.96
C ALA A 18 10.18 9.91 6.12
N GLU A 19 10.91 11.02 6.03
CA GLU A 19 12.18 11.10 5.29
C GLU A 19 13.25 10.13 5.84
N ARG A 20 13.25 9.90 7.16
CA ARG A 20 14.17 8.95 7.80
C ARG A 20 13.89 7.49 7.42
N GLN A 21 12.66 7.17 7.01
CA GLN A 21 12.30 5.85 6.50
C GLN A 21 13.04 5.54 5.18
N GLU A 22 13.37 6.56 4.38
CA GLU A 22 14.06 6.39 3.10
C GLU A 22 15.59 6.28 3.23
N THR A 23 16.16 6.76 4.35
CA THR A 23 17.59 6.66 4.63
C THR A 23 17.94 5.36 5.33
N PRO A 24 18.92 4.57 4.83
CA PRO A 24 19.34 3.34 5.50
C PRO A 24 19.91 3.67 6.89
N GLN A 25 19.18 3.26 7.94
CA GLN A 25 19.56 3.46 9.33
C GLN A 25 20.91 2.80 9.66
N SER A 26 21.55 3.28 10.73
CA SER A 26 22.75 2.70 11.33
C SER A 26 22.54 1.22 11.61
N THR A 27 23.04 0.37 10.72
CA THR A 27 22.73 -1.06 10.72
C THR A 27 23.73 -1.81 11.58
N GLU A 28 23.37 -1.97 12.86
CA GLU A 28 23.91 -3.04 13.68
C GLU A 28 23.65 -4.40 13.00
N GLY A 29 24.62 -5.30 13.10
CA GLY A 29 24.58 -6.57 12.41
C GLY A 29 25.73 -7.47 12.82
N PHE A 30 25.71 -8.69 12.30
CA PHE A 30 26.75 -9.69 12.55
C PHE A 30 27.32 -10.24 11.24
N LEU A 31 28.53 -10.77 11.32
CA LEU A 31 29.21 -11.36 10.17
C LEU A 31 28.95 -12.86 10.11
N VAL A 32 28.53 -13.32 8.93
CA VAL A 32 28.29 -14.74 8.64
C VAL A 32 29.13 -15.14 7.43
N SER A 33 29.80 -16.28 7.52
CA SER A 33 30.49 -16.87 6.38
C SER A 33 29.50 -17.27 5.28
N THR A 34 29.85 -17.02 4.02
CA THR A 34 29.07 -17.47 2.86
C THR A 34 28.81 -18.97 2.87
N ASP A 35 29.77 -19.76 3.38
CA ASP A 35 29.65 -21.22 3.45
C ASP A 35 28.56 -21.64 4.42
N VAL A 36 28.40 -20.90 5.53
CA VAL A 36 27.30 -21.13 6.49
C VAL A 36 25.95 -20.79 5.85
N LEU A 37 25.86 -19.69 5.10
CA LEU A 37 24.63 -19.32 4.39
C LEU A 37 24.23 -20.38 3.36
N LEU A 38 25.19 -20.83 2.54
CA LEU A 38 25.01 -21.89 1.55
C LEU A 38 24.62 -23.23 2.20
N ALA A 39 25.33 -23.63 3.26
CA ALA A 39 25.03 -24.86 4.02
C ALA A 39 23.64 -24.81 4.67
N SER A 40 23.16 -23.61 5.03
CA SER A 40 21.81 -23.41 5.55
C SER A 40 20.72 -23.43 4.47
N GLY A 41 21.06 -23.58 3.19
CA GLY A 41 20.09 -23.67 2.09
C GLY A 41 19.74 -22.33 1.43
N VAL A 42 20.47 -21.25 1.72
CA VAL A 42 20.32 -19.99 0.98
C VAL A 42 20.93 -20.16 -0.43
N PRO A 43 20.20 -19.89 -1.53
CA PRO A 43 20.69 -20.12 -2.88
C PRO A 43 21.91 -19.25 -3.24
N ALA A 44 22.92 -19.86 -3.85
CA ALA A 44 24.13 -19.17 -4.31
C ALA A 44 23.82 -18.03 -5.30
N SER A 45 22.82 -18.21 -6.18
CA SER A 45 22.39 -17.17 -7.12
C SER A 45 21.84 -15.93 -6.42
N LEU A 46 21.08 -16.12 -5.34
CA LEU A 46 20.52 -15.03 -4.54
C LEU A 46 21.61 -14.32 -3.72
N LEU A 47 22.54 -15.09 -3.15
CA LEU A 47 23.73 -14.51 -2.51
C LEU A 47 24.57 -13.70 -3.48
N ALA A 48 24.80 -14.20 -4.70
CA ALA A 48 25.53 -13.48 -5.73
C ALA A 48 24.83 -12.19 -6.19
N GLN A 49 23.49 -12.19 -6.29
CA GLN A 49 22.69 -10.99 -6.58
C GLN A 49 22.83 -9.94 -5.48
N LEU A 50 22.69 -10.36 -4.21
CA LEU A 50 22.80 -9.48 -3.05
C LEU A 50 24.24 -9.00 -2.81
N GLN A 51 25.23 -9.82 -3.14
CA GLN A 51 26.64 -9.44 -3.16
C GLN A 51 26.97 -8.52 -4.33
N GLY A 52 26.25 -8.60 -5.45
CA GLY A 52 26.41 -7.78 -6.66
C GLY A 52 26.04 -6.30 -6.47
N GLU A 53 25.27 -5.97 -5.44
CA GLU A 53 25.02 -4.59 -4.96
C GLU A 53 26.25 -3.98 -4.25
N LYS A 54 27.46 -4.20 -4.80
CA LYS A 54 28.80 -3.91 -4.23
C LYS A 54 29.12 -2.44 -3.91
N ARG A 55 28.17 -1.49 -3.92
CA ARG A 55 28.52 -0.05 -3.83
C ARG A 55 27.95 0.76 -2.67
N SER A 56 27.27 0.16 -1.68
CA SER A 56 26.87 0.95 -0.48
C SER A 56 27.01 0.23 0.87
N PHE A 57 27.20 -1.09 0.91
CA PHE A 57 27.08 -1.83 2.17
C PHE A 57 28.41 -2.21 2.83
N PHE A 58 29.52 -2.14 2.09
CA PHE A 58 30.85 -2.48 2.62
C PHE A 58 31.59 -1.22 3.07
N SER A 59 31.42 -0.83 4.34
CA SER A 59 32.36 0.06 5.01
C SER A 59 33.20 -0.74 6.01
N PRO A 60 34.54 -0.81 5.87
CA PRO A 60 35.43 -1.60 6.73
C PRO A 60 35.61 -1.04 8.15
N ARG A 61 34.78 -0.08 8.59
CA ARG A 61 34.85 0.57 9.92
C ARG A 61 33.76 0.12 10.90
N ARG A 62 33.09 -1.01 10.67
CA ARG A 62 31.93 -1.44 11.48
C ARG A 62 32.30 -2.61 12.40
N ARG A 63 32.04 -2.48 13.70
CA ARG A 63 32.31 -3.54 14.69
C ARG A 63 31.16 -4.57 14.65
N PRO A 64 31.41 -5.83 14.27
CA PRO A 64 30.39 -6.88 14.29
C PRO A 64 30.03 -7.25 15.73
N LEU A 65 28.75 -7.50 16.02
CA LEU A 65 28.29 -7.97 17.33
C LEU A 65 28.79 -9.38 17.66
N CYS A 66 28.89 -10.25 16.65
CA CYS A 66 29.47 -11.59 16.74
C CYS A 66 29.97 -12.06 15.37
N ARG A 67 30.81 -13.11 15.35
CA ARG A 67 31.30 -13.78 14.13
C ARG A 67 30.87 -15.23 14.12
N ARG A 68 30.26 -15.68 13.02
CA ARG A 68 29.87 -17.08 12.82
C ARG A 68 30.58 -17.67 11.59
N GLY A 69 31.49 -18.61 11.84
CA GLY A 69 32.32 -19.27 10.82
C GLY A 69 33.80 -18.83 10.87
N GLY A 70 34.71 -19.78 10.66
CA GLY A 70 36.15 -19.68 10.93
C GLY A 70 36.91 -18.60 10.15
N SER A 71 38.17 -18.40 10.52
CA SER A 71 39.07 -17.31 10.11
C SER A 71 39.55 -17.33 8.65
N GLY A 72 38.81 -17.93 7.71
CA GLY A 72 39.32 -18.17 6.33
C GLY A 72 38.34 -18.11 5.16
N GLY A 73 37.02 -17.90 5.36
CA GLY A 73 36.03 -17.81 4.27
C GLY A 73 35.53 -16.38 4.02
N ASP A 74 34.94 -16.12 2.83
CA ASP A 74 34.30 -14.84 2.51
C ASP A 74 33.13 -14.58 3.47
N GLN A 75 33.06 -13.38 4.05
CA GLN A 75 32.08 -13.03 5.09
C GLN A 75 31.14 -11.93 4.61
N VAL A 76 29.87 -12.05 4.96
CA VAL A 76 28.82 -11.07 4.63
C VAL A 76 28.23 -10.50 5.91
N LEU A 77 28.00 -9.18 5.91
CA LEU A 77 27.30 -8.50 7.00
C LEU A 77 25.79 -8.71 6.86
N VAL A 78 25.18 -9.33 7.86
CA VAL A 78 23.73 -9.43 7.99
C VAL A 78 23.25 -8.29 8.89
N ALA A 79 22.75 -7.23 8.25
CA ALA A 79 22.10 -6.13 8.93
C ALA A 79 20.63 -6.45 9.25
N ALA A 80 20.12 -5.97 10.39
CA ALA A 80 18.80 -6.31 10.95
C ALA A 80 17.67 -6.39 9.92
N HIS A 81 17.50 -5.34 9.10
CA HIS A 81 16.40 -5.21 8.13
C HIS A 81 16.89 -5.22 6.68
N SER A 82 18.01 -5.89 6.41
CA SER A 82 18.50 -6.05 5.04
C SER A 82 17.70 -7.10 4.28
N GLU A 83 17.72 -7.03 2.95
CA GLU A 83 17.17 -8.09 2.09
C GLU A 83 17.74 -9.47 2.45
N LEU A 84 19.02 -9.53 2.82
CA LEU A 84 19.65 -10.76 3.28
C LEU A 84 19.04 -11.30 4.59
N ALA A 85 18.70 -10.43 5.54
CA ALA A 85 18.00 -10.84 6.77
C ALA A 85 16.61 -11.43 6.46
N HIS A 86 15.85 -10.80 5.56
CA HIS A 86 14.57 -11.32 5.10
C HIS A 86 14.71 -12.68 4.38
N VAL A 87 15.76 -12.84 3.58
CA VAL A 87 16.08 -14.12 2.91
C VAL A 87 16.42 -15.19 3.93
N ILE A 88 17.23 -14.89 4.94
CA ILE A 88 17.59 -15.84 6.00
C ILE A 88 16.34 -16.34 6.73
N LEU A 89 15.47 -15.42 7.19
CA LEU A 89 14.24 -15.78 7.89
C LEU A 89 13.30 -16.67 7.06
N ARG A 90 13.29 -16.52 5.73
CA ARG A 90 12.40 -17.26 4.84
C ARG A 90 13.00 -18.54 4.28
N GLN A 91 14.33 -18.65 4.17
CA GLN A 91 14.99 -19.71 3.39
C GLN A 91 15.96 -20.57 4.18
N SER A 92 16.59 -20.01 5.21
CA SER A 92 17.60 -20.73 5.97
C SER A 92 16.95 -21.88 6.74
N ALA A 93 17.44 -23.10 6.57
CA ALA A 93 17.06 -24.27 7.35
C ALA A 93 17.63 -24.25 8.77
N ASP A 94 18.63 -23.40 9.04
CA ASP A 94 19.23 -23.25 10.37
C ASP A 94 18.36 -22.36 11.27
N SER A 95 17.60 -22.98 12.18
CA SER A 95 16.75 -22.28 13.15
C SER A 95 17.54 -21.32 14.04
N GLY A 96 18.80 -21.65 14.41
CA GLY A 96 19.63 -20.77 15.22
C GLY A 96 19.98 -19.49 14.47
N LEU A 97 20.27 -19.58 13.17
CA LEU A 97 20.52 -18.40 12.34
C LEU A 97 19.25 -17.56 12.14
N ARG A 98 18.09 -18.18 11.96
CA ARG A 98 16.81 -17.46 11.90
C ARG A 98 16.51 -16.71 13.20
N ARG A 99 16.75 -17.36 14.34
CA ARG A 99 16.61 -16.76 15.68
C ARG A 99 17.53 -15.54 15.86
N GLU A 100 18.81 -15.67 15.53
CA GLU A 100 19.78 -14.56 15.60
C GLU A 100 19.32 -13.34 14.79
N VAL A 101 18.82 -13.56 13.56
CA VAL A 101 18.27 -12.48 12.72
C VAL A 101 17.00 -11.88 13.33
N TYR A 102 16.09 -12.71 13.83
CA TYR A 102 14.83 -12.26 14.43
C TYR A 102 15.04 -11.45 15.72
N GLU A 103 15.99 -11.87 16.55
CA GLU A 103 16.40 -11.16 17.77
C GLU A 103 17.13 -9.86 17.40
N LEU A 104 18.01 -9.88 16.40
CA LEU A 104 18.66 -8.68 15.87
C LEU A 104 17.66 -7.62 15.41
N GLN A 105 16.56 -8.02 14.76
CA GLN A 105 15.46 -7.14 14.37
C GLN A 105 14.66 -6.55 15.54
N ARG A 106 14.88 -7.03 16.77
CA ARG A 106 14.21 -6.57 18.00
C ARG A 106 15.12 -5.85 18.96
N LEU A 107 16.43 -5.88 18.72
CA LEU A 107 17.36 -5.11 19.53
C LEU A 107 17.11 -3.62 19.30
N PRO A 108 16.93 -2.84 20.38
CA PRO A 108 16.73 -1.40 20.25
C PRO A 108 18.02 -0.77 19.71
N GLY A 109 17.94 -0.24 18.49
CA GLY A 109 19.01 0.53 17.89
C GLY A 109 19.22 1.86 18.61
N LYS A 110 20.38 2.48 18.38
CA LYS A 110 20.64 3.85 18.88
C LYS A 110 19.61 4.86 18.34
N ASP A 111 19.18 4.68 17.10
CA ASP A 111 18.21 5.55 16.42
C ASP A 111 16.77 5.31 16.92
N ASP A 112 16.44 4.09 17.36
CA ASP A 112 15.09 3.70 17.81
C ASP A 112 14.61 4.55 18.99
N LYS A 113 15.50 4.84 19.95
CA LYS A 113 15.15 5.70 21.11
C LYS A 113 14.80 7.13 20.68
N GLU A 114 15.48 7.66 19.67
CA GLU A 114 15.18 8.99 19.14
C GLU A 114 13.90 8.99 18.30
N THR A 115 13.66 7.94 17.52
CA THR A 115 12.39 7.75 16.79
C THR A 115 11.20 7.70 17.74
N GLU A 116 11.31 6.91 18.83
CA GLU A 116 10.24 6.82 19.84
C GLU A 116 9.95 8.17 20.52
N LYS A 117 10.99 8.95 20.85
CA LYS A 117 10.81 10.31 21.40
C LYS A 117 10.11 11.24 20.41
N GLN A 118 10.46 11.15 19.13
CA GLN A 118 9.82 11.94 18.07
C GLN A 118 8.36 11.55 17.86
N LEU A 119 8.05 10.26 17.87
CA LEU A 119 6.68 9.76 17.82
C LEU A 119 5.87 10.23 19.03
N LEU A 120 6.45 10.21 20.24
CA LEU A 120 5.79 10.76 21.42
C LEU A 120 5.55 12.27 21.31
N ARG A 121 6.50 13.04 20.76
CA ARG A 121 6.32 14.48 20.49
C ARG A 121 5.21 14.71 19.46
N LEU A 122 5.19 13.95 18.37
CA LEU A 122 4.14 14.01 17.35
C LEU A 122 2.76 13.77 17.98
N LEU A 123 2.66 12.76 18.86
CA LEU A 123 1.43 12.44 19.56
C LEU A 123 0.98 13.57 20.50
N HIS A 124 1.89 14.23 21.20
CA HIS A 124 1.54 15.43 21.98
C HIS A 124 1.01 16.57 21.10
N LEU A 125 1.68 16.87 19.98
CA LEU A 125 1.24 17.93 19.07
C LEU A 125 -0.16 17.64 18.54
N ARG A 126 -0.40 16.41 18.08
CA ARG A 126 -1.71 15.92 17.64
C ARG A 126 -2.75 16.00 18.75
N GLN A 127 -2.41 15.60 19.97
CA GLN A 127 -3.32 15.69 21.11
C GLN A 127 -3.70 17.14 21.44
N GLU A 128 -2.76 18.08 21.41
CA GLU A 128 -3.03 19.50 21.63
C GLU A 128 -3.89 20.11 20.50
N LEU A 129 -3.63 19.73 19.25
CA LEU A 129 -4.48 20.11 18.11
C LEU A 129 -5.92 19.60 18.29
N ALA A 130 -6.10 18.37 18.74
CA ALA A 130 -7.43 17.79 19.01
C ALA A 130 -8.16 18.53 20.13
N LYS A 131 -7.48 18.80 21.25
CA LYS A 131 -8.04 19.58 22.38
C LYS A 131 -8.49 20.97 21.95
N LEU A 132 -7.68 21.70 21.17
CA LEU A 132 -8.04 23.02 20.64
C LEU A 132 -9.28 23.00 19.74
N ARG A 133 -9.60 21.84 19.15
CA ARG A 133 -10.81 21.61 18.34
C ARG A 133 -11.98 21.04 19.14
N GLY A 134 -11.83 20.84 20.45
CA GLY A 134 -12.87 20.32 21.33
C GLY A 134 -12.98 18.80 21.38
N TYR A 135 -11.95 18.06 20.94
CA TYR A 135 -11.95 16.60 20.92
C TYR A 135 -11.09 16.02 22.05
N PRO A 136 -11.50 14.89 22.66
CA PRO A 136 -10.80 14.29 23.79
C PRO A 136 -9.48 13.61 23.40
N THR A 137 -9.38 13.09 22.17
CA THR A 137 -8.19 12.41 21.65
C THR A 137 -7.96 12.77 20.19
N TRP A 138 -6.74 12.57 19.69
CA TRP A 138 -6.46 12.73 18.26
C TRP A 138 -7.34 11.81 17.41
N THR A 139 -7.49 10.52 17.78
CA THR A 139 -8.37 9.60 17.06
C THR A 139 -9.80 10.12 16.96
N ALA A 140 -10.37 10.66 18.03
CA ALA A 140 -11.72 11.24 17.99
C ALA A 140 -11.82 12.42 17.02
N TYR A 141 -10.78 13.24 16.94
CA TYR A 141 -10.70 14.34 15.97
C TYR A 141 -10.53 13.84 14.54
N ALA A 142 -9.61 12.90 14.29
CA ALA A 142 -9.29 12.37 12.98
C ALA A 142 -10.49 11.63 12.37
N GLN A 143 -11.25 10.90 13.18
CA GLN A 143 -12.34 10.03 12.74
C GLN A 143 -13.71 10.71 12.68
N ARG A 144 -13.81 12.00 13.03
CA ARG A 144 -15.08 12.74 13.09
C ARG A 144 -15.95 12.63 11.82
N ASP A 145 -15.30 12.56 10.65
CA ASP A 145 -15.92 12.53 9.33
C ASP A 145 -15.96 11.10 8.72
N GLY A 146 -15.46 10.08 9.44
CA GLY A 146 -15.51 8.68 9.02
C GLY A 146 -16.88 8.02 9.25
N ILE A 147 -17.07 6.84 8.67
CA ILE A 147 -18.20 5.91 8.84
C ILE A 147 -18.33 5.48 10.32
N LEU A 148 -17.24 5.05 10.97
CA LEU A 148 -17.29 4.58 12.36
C LEU A 148 -17.32 5.72 13.39
N LYS A 149 -16.87 6.93 13.03
CA LYS A 149 -16.93 8.20 13.79
C LYS A 149 -16.18 8.29 15.12
N THR A 150 -16.22 7.25 15.94
CA THR A 150 -15.79 7.30 17.35
C THR A 150 -14.79 6.18 17.68
N PRO A 151 -13.79 6.43 18.54
CA PRO A 151 -12.83 5.40 18.99
C PRO A 151 -13.50 4.14 19.54
N ASP A 152 -14.59 4.26 20.29
CA ASP A 152 -15.29 3.10 20.88
C ASP A 152 -15.89 2.17 19.82
N LYS A 153 -16.51 2.74 18.78
CA LYS A 153 -17.03 1.98 17.64
C LYS A 153 -15.91 1.30 16.86
N ILE A 154 -14.77 1.96 16.70
CA ILE A 154 -13.61 1.40 16.02
C ILE A 154 -13.03 0.23 16.83
N ASN A 155 -12.83 0.41 18.13
CA ASN A 155 -12.39 -0.67 19.02
C ASN A 155 -13.38 -1.85 19.01
N ALA A 156 -14.69 -1.58 19.08
CA ALA A 156 -15.71 -2.63 19.00
C ALA A 156 -15.76 -3.35 17.64
N PHE A 157 -15.40 -2.68 16.55
CA PHE A 157 -15.24 -3.28 15.23
C PHE A 157 -14.00 -4.18 15.19
N LEU A 158 -12.84 -3.67 15.59
CA LEU A 158 -11.59 -4.42 15.62
C LEU A 158 -11.66 -5.65 16.53
N SER A 159 -12.25 -5.53 17.72
CA SER A 159 -12.44 -6.66 18.64
C SER A 159 -13.33 -7.74 18.04
N ARG A 160 -14.43 -7.38 17.37
CA ARG A 160 -15.30 -8.35 16.69
C ARG A 160 -14.58 -9.08 15.56
N LEU A 161 -13.75 -8.38 14.79
CA LEU A 161 -12.94 -9.00 13.73
C LEU A 161 -11.89 -9.95 14.30
N LEU A 162 -11.20 -9.56 15.37
CA LEU A 162 -10.23 -10.42 16.05
C LEU A 162 -10.90 -11.72 16.55
N ASP A 163 -12.06 -11.61 17.20
CA ASP A 163 -12.78 -12.79 17.70
C ASP A 163 -13.28 -13.70 16.57
N ALA A 164 -13.75 -13.12 15.46
CA ALA A 164 -14.15 -13.88 14.27
C ALA A 164 -12.96 -14.57 13.59
N LEU A 165 -11.77 -13.98 13.65
CA LEU A 165 -10.57 -14.49 12.99
C LEU A 165 -9.89 -15.63 13.78
N ARG A 166 -10.11 -15.69 15.09
CA ARG A 166 -9.45 -16.63 16.01
C ARG A 166 -9.45 -18.09 15.54
N PRO A 167 -10.58 -18.73 15.17
CA PRO A 167 -10.56 -20.13 14.76
C PRO A 167 -9.68 -20.39 13.54
N GLY A 168 -9.65 -19.44 12.59
CA GLY A 168 -8.80 -19.51 11.40
C GLY A 168 -7.32 -19.41 11.74
N VAL A 169 -6.93 -18.48 12.63
CA VAL A 169 -5.55 -18.33 13.10
C VAL A 169 -5.08 -19.57 13.86
N GLU A 170 -5.89 -20.09 14.79
CA GLU A 170 -5.55 -21.28 15.56
C GLU A 170 -5.38 -22.51 14.64
N SER A 171 -6.23 -22.62 13.61
CA SER A 171 -6.12 -23.66 12.57
C SER A 171 -4.84 -23.51 11.72
N ASP A 172 -4.53 -22.28 11.29
CA ASP A 172 -3.36 -21.97 10.47
C ASP A 172 -2.06 -22.29 11.22
N LEU A 173 -1.94 -21.85 12.48
CA LEU A 173 -0.79 -22.17 13.35
C LEU A 173 -0.67 -23.67 13.61
N LYS A 174 -1.78 -24.34 13.92
CA LYS A 174 -1.77 -25.80 14.11
C LYS A 174 -1.28 -26.52 12.85
N THR A 175 -1.74 -26.11 11.69
CA THR A 175 -1.33 -26.69 10.39
C THR A 175 0.16 -26.51 10.16
N LEU A 176 0.72 -25.32 10.43
CA LEU A 176 2.15 -25.06 10.30
C LEU A 176 2.99 -25.83 11.32
N SER A 177 2.53 -25.94 12.57
CA SER A 177 3.20 -26.71 13.62
C SER A 177 3.30 -28.19 13.24
N VAL A 178 2.17 -28.80 12.85
CA VAL A 178 2.10 -30.20 12.42
C VAL A 178 2.98 -30.43 11.19
N PHE A 179 2.90 -29.56 10.18
CA PHE A 179 3.74 -29.65 8.98
C PHE A 179 5.23 -29.54 9.30
N GLY A 180 5.61 -28.59 10.16
CA GLY A 180 6.98 -28.38 10.59
C GLY A 180 7.55 -29.60 11.30
N ALA A 181 6.76 -30.20 12.21
CA ALA A 181 7.13 -31.41 12.94
C ALA A 181 7.22 -32.64 12.02
N SER A 182 6.19 -32.90 11.20
CA SER A 182 6.15 -34.08 10.32
C SER A 182 7.21 -34.05 9.22
N SER A 183 7.62 -32.85 8.81
CA SER A 183 8.65 -32.64 7.77
C SER A 183 10.07 -32.56 8.32
N GLY A 184 10.26 -32.68 9.64
CA GLY A 184 11.57 -32.53 10.29
C GLY A 184 12.18 -31.14 10.13
N LEU A 185 11.35 -30.11 9.88
CA LEU A 185 11.78 -28.72 9.67
C LEU A 185 11.90 -27.93 10.99
N LEU A 186 11.21 -28.39 12.03
CA LEU A 186 11.36 -27.94 13.40
C LEU A 186 12.33 -28.87 14.12
N ARG A 187 13.37 -28.31 14.76
CA ARG A 187 14.37 -29.09 15.51
C ARG A 187 13.84 -29.59 16.85
N ASP A 188 12.93 -28.84 17.46
CA ASP A 188 12.37 -29.12 18.78
C ASP A 188 10.86 -29.37 18.65
N ALA A 189 10.38 -30.46 19.26
CA ALA A 189 8.95 -30.81 19.31
C ALA A 189 8.11 -29.86 20.20
N LYS A 190 8.63 -28.67 20.51
CA LYS A 190 8.08 -27.75 21.51
C LYS A 190 6.98 -26.87 20.91
N GLY A 191 7.04 -26.50 19.64
CA GLY A 191 6.00 -25.70 18.99
C GLY A 191 6.60 -24.69 18.03
N LEU A 192 5.77 -23.77 17.54
CA LEU A 192 6.22 -22.71 16.64
C LEU A 192 6.87 -21.56 17.41
N ASP A 193 8.13 -21.27 17.09
CA ASP A 193 8.76 -20.01 17.45
C ASP A 193 8.51 -18.93 16.38
N PRO A 194 8.62 -17.65 16.75
CA PRO A 194 8.32 -16.56 15.82
C PRO A 194 9.19 -16.53 14.55
N TRP A 195 10.47 -16.92 14.67
CA TRP A 195 11.41 -16.97 13.54
C TRP A 195 11.21 -18.19 12.63
N ASP A 196 10.38 -19.15 13.03
CA ASP A 196 10.01 -20.30 12.20
C ASP A 196 8.86 -19.97 11.25
N LEU A 197 8.02 -18.99 11.59
CA LEU A 197 6.81 -18.67 10.85
C LEU A 197 7.10 -18.28 9.37
N PRO A 198 8.01 -17.35 9.05
CA PRO A 198 8.28 -16.98 7.64
C PRO A 198 8.90 -18.13 6.83
N PHE A 199 9.70 -18.98 7.48
CA PHE A 199 10.32 -20.16 6.87
C PHE A 199 9.29 -21.23 6.56
N LEU A 200 8.43 -21.57 7.52
CA LEU A 200 7.42 -22.61 7.36
C LEU A 200 6.32 -22.21 6.38
N LEU A 201 5.87 -20.94 6.39
CA LEU A 201 4.94 -20.43 5.38
C LEU A 201 5.48 -20.65 3.96
N ARG A 202 6.76 -20.29 3.72
CA ARG A 202 7.41 -20.54 2.43
C ARG A 202 7.55 -22.02 2.14
N ALA A 203 8.03 -22.81 3.09
CA ALA A 203 8.25 -24.24 2.91
C ALA A 203 6.95 -24.98 2.59
N TYR A 204 5.84 -24.61 3.24
CA TYR A 204 4.52 -25.14 2.95
C TYR A 204 4.08 -24.79 1.52
N SER A 205 4.21 -23.52 1.11
CA SER A 205 3.88 -23.09 -0.27
C SER A 205 4.69 -23.81 -1.36
N VAL A 206 5.92 -24.21 -1.06
CA VAL A 206 6.79 -24.91 -2.03
C VAL A 206 6.56 -26.42 -2.04
N ARG A 207 6.29 -27.03 -0.88
CA ARG A 207 6.30 -28.49 -0.70
C ARG A 207 4.93 -29.14 -0.73
N THR A 208 3.86 -28.36 -0.61
CA THR A 208 2.50 -28.92 -0.63
C THR A 208 1.78 -28.56 -1.93
N PRO A 209 1.04 -29.50 -2.53
CA PRO A 209 0.19 -29.19 -3.69
C PRO A 209 -0.88 -28.15 -3.34
N ASP A 210 -1.40 -28.16 -2.11
CA ASP A 210 -2.34 -27.15 -1.58
C ASP A 210 -1.72 -25.75 -1.47
N GLY A 211 -0.42 -25.67 -1.18
CA GLY A 211 0.35 -24.42 -1.11
C GLY A 211 0.88 -23.93 -2.46
N SER A 212 0.65 -24.68 -3.55
CA SER A 212 1.21 -24.40 -4.88
C SER A 212 0.51 -23.24 -5.60
N THR A 213 0.59 -22.04 -5.02
CA THR A 213 0.77 -20.83 -5.84
C THR A 213 2.20 -20.85 -6.41
N GLY A 214 2.56 -21.89 -7.18
CA GLY A 214 3.88 -21.98 -7.82
C GLY A 214 4.11 -20.67 -8.57
N ALA A 215 5.22 -19.99 -8.28
CA ALA A 215 5.54 -18.60 -8.63
C ALA A 215 4.75 -18.08 -9.85
N ARG A 216 3.50 -17.66 -9.61
CA ARG A 216 2.63 -17.16 -10.67
C ARG A 216 3.15 -15.79 -11.02
N SER A 217 3.61 -15.64 -12.25
CA SER A 217 4.09 -14.36 -12.75
C SER A 217 3.40 -14.03 -14.06
N ILE A 218 3.23 -12.74 -14.28
CA ILE A 218 2.59 -12.16 -15.46
C ILE A 218 3.50 -11.04 -15.98
N SER A 219 3.57 -10.80 -17.29
CA SER A 219 4.28 -9.61 -17.78
C SER A 219 3.45 -8.35 -17.50
N ILE A 220 4.07 -7.17 -17.50
CA ILE A 220 3.31 -5.93 -17.38
C ILE A 220 2.37 -5.77 -18.56
N ARG A 221 2.81 -6.11 -19.79
CA ARG A 221 1.94 -6.05 -20.99
C ARG A 221 0.65 -6.84 -20.75
N ASP A 222 0.77 -8.10 -20.36
CA ASP A 222 -0.40 -8.97 -20.19
C ASP A 222 -1.29 -8.51 -19.04
N LEU A 223 -0.71 -7.96 -17.96
CA LEU A 223 -1.49 -7.37 -16.87
C LEU A 223 -2.30 -6.17 -17.35
N LEU A 224 -1.71 -5.28 -18.15
CA LEU A 224 -2.40 -4.11 -18.70
C LEU A 224 -3.52 -4.51 -19.67
N GLU A 225 -3.28 -5.52 -20.51
CA GLU A 225 -4.31 -6.07 -21.41
C GLU A 225 -5.45 -6.75 -20.63
N GLY A 226 -5.11 -7.52 -19.59
CA GLY A 226 -6.08 -8.12 -18.68
C GLY A 226 -6.91 -7.08 -17.94
N MET A 227 -6.26 -6.04 -17.42
CA MET A 227 -6.93 -4.91 -16.76
C MET A 227 -7.85 -4.16 -17.73
N GLN A 228 -7.42 -3.93 -18.97
CA GLN A 228 -8.26 -3.34 -20.02
C GLN A 228 -9.54 -4.17 -20.24
N SER A 229 -9.43 -5.49 -20.31
CA SER A 229 -10.60 -6.39 -20.43
C SER A 229 -11.54 -6.30 -19.23
N VAL A 230 -11.01 -6.20 -18.01
CA VAL A 230 -11.82 -6.00 -16.80
C VAL A 230 -12.57 -4.66 -16.86
N VAL A 231 -11.87 -3.57 -17.16
CA VAL A 231 -12.44 -2.21 -17.22
C VAL A 231 -13.51 -2.12 -18.32
N GLU A 232 -13.28 -2.72 -19.48
CA GLU A 232 -14.23 -2.72 -20.58
C GLU A 232 -15.50 -3.51 -20.26
N ARG A 233 -15.37 -4.68 -19.63
CA ARG A 233 -16.53 -5.51 -19.27
C ARG A 233 -17.31 -4.96 -18.07
N LEU A 234 -16.60 -4.44 -17.08
CA LEU A 234 -17.20 -3.96 -15.84
C LEU A 234 -17.79 -2.56 -15.99
N LEU A 235 -17.08 -1.67 -16.70
CA LEU A 235 -17.38 -0.23 -16.74
C LEU A 235 -17.75 0.27 -18.14
N GLY A 236 -17.51 -0.53 -19.18
CA GLY A 236 -17.75 -0.07 -20.55
C GLY A 236 -16.77 0.99 -21.02
N LEU A 237 -15.55 0.99 -20.48
CA LEU A 237 -14.52 1.97 -20.77
C LEU A 237 -13.27 1.31 -21.33
N ARG A 238 -12.42 2.09 -22.00
CA ARG A 238 -11.17 1.61 -22.58
C ARG A 238 -10.02 2.58 -22.39
N PHE A 239 -8.88 2.06 -21.98
CA PHE A 239 -7.61 2.75 -22.02
C PHE A 239 -7.01 2.67 -23.43
N VAL A 240 -6.70 3.81 -24.00
CA VAL A 240 -6.04 3.95 -25.30
C VAL A 240 -4.69 4.61 -25.06
N ARG A 241 -3.60 3.96 -25.50
CA ARG A 241 -2.26 4.57 -25.41
C ARG A 241 -2.19 5.78 -26.33
N ALA A 242 -1.78 6.92 -25.79
CA ALA A 242 -1.73 8.18 -26.52
C ALA A 242 -0.28 8.69 -26.64
N PRO A 243 0.08 9.39 -27.74
CA PRO A 243 1.38 10.03 -27.85
C PRO A 243 1.51 11.18 -26.85
N THR A 244 2.75 11.44 -26.43
CA THR A 244 3.08 12.54 -25.51
C THR A 244 3.70 13.70 -26.27
N ALA A 245 3.32 14.93 -25.94
CA ALA A 245 3.96 16.12 -26.47
C ALA A 245 5.39 16.29 -25.90
N LYS A 246 6.24 17.06 -26.61
CA LYS A 246 7.59 17.36 -26.13
C LYS A 246 7.53 18.11 -24.80
N GLY A 247 8.19 17.57 -23.77
CA GLY A 247 8.21 18.14 -22.43
C GLY A 247 6.97 17.86 -21.58
N GLU A 248 6.04 17.03 -22.07
CA GLU A 248 4.84 16.63 -21.30
C GLU A 248 5.17 15.62 -20.19
N THR A 249 6.04 14.67 -20.48
CA THR A 249 6.49 13.64 -19.53
C THR A 249 7.85 13.98 -18.94
N TRP A 250 8.07 13.59 -17.69
CA TRP A 250 9.32 13.82 -16.95
C TRP A 250 10.40 12.77 -17.23
N HIS A 251 10.07 11.69 -17.95
CA HIS A 251 11.01 10.64 -18.31
C HIS A 251 10.52 9.87 -19.55
N TRP A 252 11.42 9.37 -20.38
CA TRP A 252 11.08 8.71 -21.66
C TRP A 252 10.27 7.41 -21.47
N SER A 253 10.40 6.76 -20.31
CA SER A 253 9.68 5.52 -20.01
C SER A 253 8.25 5.75 -19.53
N VAL A 254 7.81 7.00 -19.36
CA VAL A 254 6.47 7.32 -18.87
C VAL A 254 5.47 7.17 -20.00
N LEU A 255 4.45 6.34 -19.79
CA LEU A 255 3.40 6.10 -20.77
C LEU A 255 2.19 6.98 -20.47
N ARG A 256 1.55 7.50 -21.51
CA ARG A 256 0.24 8.17 -21.42
C ARG A 256 -0.86 7.26 -21.96
N TYR A 257 -1.92 7.15 -21.20
CA TYR A 257 -3.17 6.51 -21.58
C TYR A 257 -4.33 7.49 -21.43
N GLU A 258 -5.27 7.41 -22.36
CA GLU A 258 -6.54 8.13 -22.33
C GLU A 258 -7.66 7.13 -22.05
N LEU A 259 -8.54 7.44 -21.11
CA LEU A 259 -9.69 6.61 -20.78
C LEU A 259 -10.89 7.10 -21.59
N HIS A 260 -11.44 6.25 -22.45
CA HIS A 260 -12.59 6.57 -23.31
C HIS A 260 -13.79 5.67 -23.03
N GLU A 261 -14.98 6.12 -23.39
CA GLU A 261 -16.14 5.25 -23.50
C GLU A 261 -15.99 4.21 -24.61
N ALA A 262 -16.42 2.98 -24.33
CA ALA A 262 -16.45 1.89 -25.29
C ALA A 262 -17.86 1.79 -25.93
N PRO A 263 -17.97 1.88 -27.28
CA PRO A 263 -19.26 2.02 -27.97
C PRO A 263 -20.18 0.78 -27.94
N SER A 264 -19.76 -0.36 -27.38
CA SER A 264 -20.42 -1.66 -27.57
C SER A 264 -20.63 -2.52 -26.31
N SER A 265 -20.38 -2.00 -25.11
CA SER A 265 -20.59 -2.81 -23.88
C SER A 265 -22.03 -2.71 -23.37
N ARG A 266 -22.59 -3.78 -22.78
CA ARG A 266 -23.84 -3.67 -22.01
C ARG A 266 -23.70 -2.75 -20.78
N ALA A 267 -22.47 -2.59 -20.28
CA ALA A 267 -22.07 -1.80 -19.12
C ALA A 267 -22.04 -0.29 -19.38
N SER A 268 -21.94 0.15 -20.65
CA SER A 268 -22.05 1.57 -21.00
C SER A 268 -23.36 2.16 -20.50
N ARG A 269 -24.43 1.36 -20.33
CA ARG A 269 -25.70 1.78 -19.72
C ARG A 269 -25.64 2.17 -18.24
N LEU A 270 -24.67 1.67 -17.48
CA LEU A 270 -24.51 2.02 -16.05
C LEU A 270 -23.83 3.37 -15.86
N PHE A 271 -23.03 3.81 -16.83
CA PHE A 271 -22.29 5.09 -16.80
C PHE A 271 -22.78 6.11 -17.85
N SER A 272 -23.64 5.71 -18.79
CA SER A 272 -24.38 6.62 -19.66
C SER A 272 -25.55 7.21 -18.88
N PHE A 273 -25.30 8.30 -18.15
CA PHE A 273 -26.37 9.11 -17.60
C PHE A 273 -27.01 9.91 -18.75
N SER A 274 -28.06 9.36 -19.36
CA SER A 274 -28.98 10.14 -20.19
C SER A 274 -30.16 10.55 -19.30
N PRO A 275 -30.38 11.86 -19.06
CA PRO A 275 -31.52 12.32 -18.28
C PRO A 275 -32.76 12.35 -19.18
N SER A 276 -33.35 11.18 -19.47
CA SER A 276 -34.80 10.98 -19.67
C SER A 276 -35.06 9.59 -20.26
N SER A 277 -35.93 8.86 -19.59
CA SER A 277 -36.60 7.68 -20.12
C SER A 277 -37.50 8.06 -21.30
N SER A 278 -37.50 7.21 -22.34
CA SER A 278 -38.36 7.19 -23.54
C SER A 278 -37.90 8.01 -24.75
N ALA A 279 -36.96 7.46 -25.53
CA ALA A 279 -36.91 7.69 -26.97
C ALA A 279 -36.24 6.51 -27.70
N SER A 280 -36.80 6.16 -28.85
CA SER A 280 -36.40 5.12 -29.82
C SER A 280 -34.92 5.21 -30.24
N PRO A 281 -34.31 4.13 -30.77
CA PRO A 281 -32.91 4.14 -31.19
C PRO A 281 -32.68 5.20 -32.28
N PRO A 282 -31.59 6.00 -32.21
CA PRO A 282 -31.33 6.99 -33.24
C PRO A 282 -30.87 6.28 -34.52
N SER A 283 -31.38 6.80 -35.64
CA SER A 283 -30.90 6.48 -36.99
C SER A 283 -29.42 6.81 -37.12
N SER A 284 -28.73 5.98 -37.90
CA SER A 284 -27.29 6.00 -38.18
C SER A 284 -26.84 7.25 -38.95
N SER A 285 -26.71 8.39 -38.27
CA SER A 285 -25.89 9.53 -38.71
C SER A 285 -25.91 10.62 -37.62
N LEU A 286 -25.02 10.54 -36.65
CA LEU A 286 -24.80 11.60 -35.66
C LEU A 286 -23.30 11.80 -35.44
N ASP A 287 -22.92 13.07 -35.50
CA ASP A 287 -21.55 13.57 -35.54
C ASP A 287 -20.64 13.02 -34.43
N ALA A 288 -19.46 12.56 -34.83
CA ALA A 288 -18.39 12.02 -33.98
C ALA A 288 -17.66 13.09 -33.12
N SER A 289 -18.36 14.10 -32.61
CA SER A 289 -17.74 15.25 -31.91
C SER A 289 -18.07 15.39 -30.42
N SER A 290 -18.91 14.54 -29.84
CA SER A 290 -18.97 14.41 -28.37
C SER A 290 -17.75 13.60 -27.91
N SER A 291 -16.77 14.28 -27.32
CA SER A 291 -15.53 13.64 -26.86
C SER A 291 -15.86 12.50 -25.90
N SER A 292 -15.42 11.28 -26.19
CA SER A 292 -15.59 10.10 -25.32
C SER A 292 -14.59 10.06 -24.16
N LEU A 293 -13.70 11.05 -24.05
CA LEU A 293 -12.63 11.10 -23.09
C LEU A 293 -13.16 11.33 -21.67
N ARG A 294 -12.81 10.43 -20.75
CA ARG A 294 -13.20 10.47 -19.33
C ARG A 294 -12.01 10.80 -18.41
N GLY A 295 -10.78 10.50 -18.80
CA GLY A 295 -9.61 10.74 -17.95
C GLY A 295 -8.27 10.51 -18.65
N VAL A 296 -7.18 10.97 -18.03
CA VAL A 296 -5.79 10.73 -18.49
C VAL A 296 -4.99 10.04 -17.41
N LEU A 297 -4.25 8.99 -17.77
CA LEU A 297 -3.38 8.22 -16.89
C LEU A 297 -1.93 8.30 -17.39
N TYR A 298 -1.02 8.66 -16.50
CA TYR A 298 0.42 8.45 -16.69
C TYR A 298 0.89 7.20 -15.93
N LEU A 299 1.64 6.32 -16.57
CA LEU A 299 2.26 5.16 -15.93
C LEU A 299 3.78 5.34 -15.87
N ASP A 300 4.34 5.35 -14.67
CA ASP A 300 5.78 5.45 -14.43
C ASP A 300 6.27 4.25 -13.61
N LEU A 301 6.76 3.21 -14.29
CA LEU A 301 6.84 1.86 -13.70
C LEU A 301 8.21 1.45 -13.16
N TRP A 302 9.29 1.92 -13.75
CA TRP A 302 10.63 1.40 -13.46
C TRP A 302 11.41 2.25 -12.45
N ALA A 303 12.24 1.59 -11.66
CA ALA A 303 13.15 2.18 -10.71
C ALA A 303 14.23 3.00 -11.42
N ARG A 304 14.57 4.17 -10.87
CA ARG A 304 15.70 5.00 -11.31
C ARG A 304 16.16 5.92 -10.18
N PRO A 305 17.39 6.46 -10.23
CA PRO A 305 17.85 7.44 -9.24
C PRO A 305 16.86 8.60 -9.11
N SER A 306 16.70 9.15 -7.89
CA SER A 306 15.80 10.26 -7.55
C SER A 306 14.29 10.03 -7.74
N LYS A 307 13.85 8.82 -8.10
CA LYS A 307 12.43 8.44 -8.12
C LYS A 307 12.04 7.81 -6.77
N THR A 308 10.83 8.11 -6.30
CA THR A 308 10.24 7.42 -5.14
C THR A 308 10.19 5.91 -5.37
N ARG A 309 10.38 5.15 -4.29
CA ARG A 309 10.27 3.68 -4.29
C ARG A 309 8.84 3.20 -4.04
N LEU A 310 7.93 4.12 -3.72
CA LEU A 310 6.54 3.80 -3.42
C LEU A 310 5.81 3.29 -4.66
N LEU A 311 4.93 2.32 -4.43
CA LEU A 311 3.86 1.97 -5.35
C LEU A 311 2.64 2.77 -4.91
N ALA A 312 2.24 3.77 -5.70
CA ALA A 312 1.18 4.68 -5.33
C ALA A 312 0.52 5.36 -6.54
N GLN A 313 -0.75 5.70 -6.38
CA GLN A 313 -1.49 6.60 -7.25
C GLN A 313 -1.38 8.06 -6.80
N PHE A 314 -1.10 8.96 -7.75
CA PHE A 314 -1.05 10.41 -7.54
C PHE A 314 -2.11 11.11 -8.39
N THR A 315 -2.96 11.91 -7.75
CA THR A 315 -3.97 12.70 -8.47
C THR A 315 -3.35 14.01 -8.93
N VAL A 316 -2.96 14.06 -10.20
CA VAL A 316 -2.39 15.25 -10.85
C VAL A 316 -3.45 16.34 -10.99
N ARG A 317 -4.67 15.96 -11.36
CA ARG A 317 -5.81 16.88 -11.53
C ARG A 317 -7.11 16.17 -11.23
N GLY A 318 -7.96 16.76 -10.38
CA GLY A 318 -9.31 16.24 -10.13
C GLY A 318 -10.31 16.72 -11.20
N SER A 319 -11.46 16.06 -11.29
CA SER A 319 -12.58 16.55 -12.08
C SER A 319 -13.19 17.79 -11.43
N LYS A 320 -13.76 18.66 -12.25
CA LYS A 320 -14.44 19.88 -11.80
C LYS A 320 -15.43 20.33 -12.87
N ARG A 321 -16.63 20.72 -12.46
CA ARG A 321 -17.58 21.42 -13.34
C ARG A 321 -17.15 22.88 -13.46
N LEU A 322 -17.07 23.37 -14.68
CA LEU A 322 -16.54 24.69 -14.99
C LEU A 322 -17.63 25.68 -15.40
N SER A 323 -18.88 25.23 -15.58
CA SER A 323 -20.03 26.07 -15.94
C SER A 323 -20.16 27.30 -15.04
N TYR A 324 -20.06 27.11 -13.71
CA TYR A 324 -20.08 28.23 -12.75
C TYR A 324 -18.93 29.22 -13.00
N ALA A 325 -17.70 28.74 -13.07
CA ALA A 325 -16.52 29.61 -13.26
C ALA A 325 -16.54 30.32 -14.62
N HIS A 326 -17.05 29.65 -15.65
CA HIS A 326 -17.26 30.20 -16.98
C HIS A 326 -18.33 31.31 -16.95
N GLY A 327 -19.48 31.06 -16.32
CA GLY A 327 -20.55 32.06 -16.16
C GLY A 327 -20.14 33.27 -15.33
N GLN A 328 -19.17 33.13 -14.43
CA GLN A 328 -18.58 34.25 -13.68
C GLN A 328 -17.48 35.00 -14.44
N GLY A 329 -17.17 34.61 -15.68
CA GLY A 329 -16.13 35.24 -16.50
C GLY A 329 -14.70 35.05 -15.94
N TRP A 330 -14.49 34.06 -15.07
CA TRP A 330 -13.17 33.81 -14.49
C TRP A 330 -12.20 33.36 -15.58
N ARG A 331 -10.98 33.90 -15.56
CA ARG A 331 -9.91 33.40 -16.44
C ARG A 331 -9.57 31.97 -16.05
N LEU A 332 -10.08 31.04 -16.85
CA LEU A 332 -9.79 29.64 -16.71
C LEU A 332 -8.45 29.30 -17.42
N GLY A 333 -7.34 29.35 -16.66
CA GLY A 333 -6.04 28.77 -17.05
C GLY A 333 -5.31 29.34 -18.28
N GLY A 334 -4.17 28.72 -18.62
CA GLY A 334 -3.31 29.01 -19.79
C GLY A 334 -3.38 27.92 -20.89
N PRO A 335 -2.46 27.86 -21.88
CA PRO A 335 -2.58 26.97 -23.05
C PRO A 335 -2.71 25.47 -22.75
N LEU A 336 -2.04 24.96 -21.70
CA LEU A 336 -2.13 23.57 -21.24
C LEU A 336 -3.47 23.25 -20.53
N TRP A 337 -4.29 24.27 -20.28
CA TRP A 337 -5.62 24.12 -19.69
C TRP A 337 -6.68 23.76 -20.75
N LEU A 338 -6.51 24.15 -22.01
CA LEU A 338 -7.50 23.87 -23.07
C LEU A 338 -7.53 22.39 -23.50
N SER A 339 -6.40 21.67 -23.42
CA SER A 339 -6.34 20.22 -23.66
C SER A 339 -6.97 19.38 -22.54
N ALA A 340 -7.37 20.03 -21.44
CA ALA A 340 -7.87 19.41 -20.23
C ALA A 340 -9.37 19.61 -20.03
N VAL A 341 -10.06 20.25 -20.97
CA VAL A 341 -11.45 20.67 -20.83
C VAL A 341 -12.27 19.99 -21.91
N GLN A 342 -13.32 19.34 -21.47
CA GLN A 342 -14.32 18.73 -22.33
C GLN A 342 -15.55 19.62 -22.36
N ARG A 343 -16.10 19.80 -23.57
CA ARG A 343 -17.43 20.39 -23.76
C ARG A 343 -18.45 19.27 -23.68
N LEU A 344 -19.42 19.41 -22.79
CA LEU A 344 -20.59 18.55 -22.72
C LEU A 344 -21.75 19.29 -23.38
N SER A 345 -22.29 18.73 -24.45
CA SER A 345 -23.53 19.18 -25.07
C SER A 345 -24.72 18.64 -24.26
N ARG A 346 -25.59 19.52 -23.75
CA ARG A 346 -26.86 19.13 -23.15
C ARG A 346 -27.97 19.48 -24.13
N GLU A 347 -28.74 18.48 -24.59
CA GLU A 347 -30.01 18.75 -25.27
C GLU A 347 -30.98 19.30 -24.22
N GLY A 348 -31.41 20.55 -24.40
CA GLY A 348 -32.32 21.22 -23.48
C GLY A 348 -33.71 20.57 -23.51
N ALA A 349 -34.34 20.43 -22.34
CA ALA A 349 -35.76 20.13 -22.28
C ALA A 349 -36.53 21.29 -22.93
N ALA A 350 -37.28 21.02 -23.98
CA ALA A 350 -38.15 22.01 -24.58
C ALA A 350 -39.20 22.44 -23.55
N SER A 351 -39.24 23.71 -23.20
CA SER A 351 -40.43 24.29 -22.55
C SER A 351 -41.50 24.46 -23.63
N GLU A 352 -42.59 23.72 -23.52
CA GLU A 352 -43.80 23.96 -24.30
C GLU A 352 -44.48 25.23 -23.79
N ASP A 353 -44.00 26.40 -24.23
CA ASP A 353 -44.79 27.62 -24.22
C ASP A 353 -44.93 28.10 -25.67
N GLU A 354 -46.08 27.78 -26.26
CA GLU A 354 -46.51 28.27 -27.56
C GLU A 354 -46.79 29.77 -27.49
N ALA A 355 -46.10 30.51 -28.37
CA ALA A 355 -46.51 31.76 -29.03
C ALA A 355 -45.46 32.90 -28.93
N SER A 356 -44.28 32.70 -29.50
CA SER A 356 -43.55 33.75 -30.23
C SER A 356 -42.39 33.14 -31.02
N ALA A 357 -42.26 33.54 -32.28
CA ALA A 357 -41.25 33.07 -33.21
C ALA A 357 -39.85 33.58 -32.85
N THR A 358 -39.13 32.83 -32.01
CA THR A 358 -37.67 32.60 -31.99
C THR A 358 -37.35 31.78 -30.73
N ALA A 359 -37.51 30.46 -30.80
CA ALA A 359 -36.99 29.57 -29.77
C ALA A 359 -35.45 29.55 -29.88
N THR A 360 -34.76 30.52 -29.27
CA THR A 360 -33.35 30.36 -28.96
C THR A 360 -33.23 29.27 -27.91
N VAL A 361 -32.96 28.04 -28.34
CA VAL A 361 -32.47 26.98 -27.47
C VAL A 361 -31.17 27.50 -26.87
N ALA A 362 -31.21 27.95 -25.62
CA ALA A 362 -30.00 28.26 -24.88
C ALA A 362 -29.27 26.93 -24.60
N VAL A 363 -28.35 26.56 -25.50
CA VAL A 363 -27.38 25.50 -25.22
C VAL A 363 -26.47 26.05 -24.14
N GLU A 364 -26.77 25.79 -22.87
CA GLU A 364 -25.80 26.01 -21.81
C GLU A 364 -24.64 25.03 -22.03
N GLU A 365 -23.54 25.52 -22.61
CA GLU A 365 -22.32 24.75 -22.81
C GLU A 365 -21.73 24.36 -21.45
N GLU A 366 -21.83 23.08 -21.09
CA GLU A 366 -21.29 22.61 -19.84
C GLU A 366 -19.82 22.21 -20.04
N LEU A 367 -18.92 23.02 -19.49
CA LEU A 367 -17.48 22.76 -19.50
C LEU A 367 -17.09 21.88 -18.30
N ARG A 368 -16.26 20.86 -18.54
CA ARG A 368 -15.72 19.99 -17.48
C ARG A 368 -14.21 19.86 -17.57
N GLN A 369 -13.55 19.90 -16.42
CA GLN A 369 -12.14 19.55 -16.28
C GLN A 369 -11.97 18.02 -16.27
N ILE A 370 -11.20 17.49 -17.21
CA ILE A 370 -10.86 16.06 -17.32
C ILE A 370 -9.91 15.67 -16.19
N PRO A 371 -10.22 14.67 -15.35
CA PRO A 371 -9.31 14.20 -14.31
C PRO A 371 -8.03 13.58 -14.91
N CYS A 372 -6.94 13.70 -14.17
CA CYS A 372 -5.63 13.17 -14.53
C CYS A 372 -4.97 12.53 -13.31
N ALA A 373 -4.46 11.32 -13.48
CA ALA A 373 -3.75 10.56 -12.46
C ALA A 373 -2.42 10.03 -12.98
N ALA A 374 -1.47 9.80 -12.07
CA ALA A 374 -0.23 9.09 -12.35
C ALA A 374 -0.14 7.87 -11.43
N LEU A 375 0.13 6.70 -11.98
CA LEU A 375 0.49 5.50 -11.22
C LEU A 375 2.00 5.36 -11.27
N VAL A 376 2.63 5.38 -10.10
CA VAL A 376 4.08 5.36 -9.94
C VAL A 376 4.46 4.10 -9.19
N CYS A 377 5.43 3.36 -9.70
CA CYS A 377 6.07 2.24 -9.00
C CYS A 377 7.55 2.15 -9.32
N SER A 378 8.28 1.31 -8.60
CA SER A 378 9.74 1.21 -8.70
C SER A 378 10.19 -0.21 -9.01
N LEU A 379 9.76 -0.72 -10.16
CA LEU A 379 10.14 -2.06 -10.64
C LEU A 379 11.61 -2.10 -11.09
N PRO A 380 12.37 -3.15 -10.76
CA PRO A 380 13.73 -3.28 -11.27
C PRO A 380 13.71 -3.34 -12.81
N PRO A 381 14.42 -2.45 -13.52
CA PRO A 381 14.54 -2.53 -14.96
C PRO A 381 15.38 -3.77 -15.36
N PRO A 382 15.25 -4.25 -16.61
CA PRO A 382 16.16 -5.27 -17.14
C PRO A 382 17.63 -4.80 -17.03
N PRO A 383 18.60 -5.71 -16.77
CA PRO A 383 20.00 -5.35 -16.51
C PRO A 383 20.67 -4.56 -17.63
N GLU A 384 20.21 -4.73 -18.87
CA GLU A 384 20.75 -4.07 -20.06
C GLU A 384 20.26 -2.62 -20.23
N VAL A 385 19.32 -2.18 -19.40
CA VAL A 385 18.61 -0.91 -19.56
C VAL A 385 19.10 0.12 -18.56
N ASP A 386 19.83 1.11 -19.05
CA ASP A 386 20.24 2.27 -18.25
C ASP A 386 19.11 3.32 -18.20
N MET A 387 18.41 3.35 -17.07
CA MET A 387 17.30 4.28 -16.80
C MET A 387 17.74 5.73 -16.54
N THR A 388 19.05 6.03 -16.56
CA THR A 388 19.55 7.41 -16.37
C THR A 388 19.72 8.18 -17.68
N GLN A 389 19.65 7.48 -18.82
CA GLN A 389 19.79 8.09 -20.13
C GLN A 389 18.56 8.94 -20.49
N PRO A 390 18.74 10.04 -21.24
CA PRO A 390 17.64 10.91 -21.67
C PRO A 390 16.67 10.22 -22.64
N THR A 391 17.13 9.16 -23.31
CA THR A 391 16.34 8.33 -24.23
C THR A 391 16.57 6.86 -23.89
N GLY A 392 15.57 6.01 -24.11
CA GLY A 392 15.64 4.59 -23.80
C GLY A 392 15.21 3.67 -24.93
N PRO A 393 15.23 2.36 -24.69
CA PRO A 393 14.76 1.36 -25.64
C PRO A 393 13.25 1.45 -25.83
N ASP A 394 12.74 0.65 -26.77
CA ASP A 394 11.31 0.50 -27.00
C ASP A 394 10.59 0.04 -25.73
N VAL A 395 9.69 0.89 -25.22
CA VAL A 395 8.94 0.66 -23.98
C VAL A 395 8.04 -0.57 -24.10
N ASP A 396 7.55 -0.90 -25.31
CA ASP A 396 6.74 -2.10 -25.52
C ASP A 396 7.49 -3.39 -25.18
N ARG A 397 8.79 -3.44 -25.51
CA ARG A 397 9.65 -4.56 -25.14
C ARG A 397 9.93 -4.60 -23.64
N LEU A 398 10.04 -3.44 -22.99
CA LEU A 398 10.21 -3.37 -21.53
C LEU A 398 8.98 -3.92 -20.79
N LEU A 399 7.76 -3.59 -21.26
CA LEU A 399 6.52 -4.10 -20.68
C LEU A 399 6.42 -5.64 -20.78
N GLU A 400 6.90 -6.22 -21.89
CA GLU A 400 6.96 -7.68 -22.10
C GLU A 400 8.04 -8.35 -21.26
N ALA A 401 9.23 -7.74 -21.19
CA ALA A 401 10.38 -8.31 -20.49
C ALA A 401 10.23 -8.24 -18.96
N THR A 402 9.45 -7.29 -18.44
CA THR A 402 9.29 -7.12 -17.00
C THR A 402 8.16 -8.02 -16.49
N SER A 403 8.48 -8.97 -15.61
CA SER A 403 7.51 -9.88 -15.00
C SER A 403 7.23 -9.53 -13.53
N LEU A 404 5.96 -9.63 -13.14
CA LEU A 404 5.45 -9.31 -11.82
C LEU A 404 5.11 -10.59 -11.07
N SER A 405 5.46 -10.66 -9.78
CA SER A 405 4.96 -11.72 -8.91
C SER A 405 3.47 -11.54 -8.63
N ALA A 406 2.81 -12.60 -8.14
CA ALA A 406 1.40 -12.52 -7.74
C ALA A 406 1.12 -11.42 -6.70
N SER A 407 2.01 -11.23 -5.72
CA SER A 407 1.85 -10.18 -4.70
C SER A 407 1.91 -8.79 -5.31
N LEU A 408 2.89 -8.55 -6.18
CA LEU A 408 3.08 -7.26 -6.84
C LEU A 408 1.98 -6.97 -7.86
N THR A 409 1.47 -8.00 -8.52
CA THR A 409 0.28 -7.92 -9.40
C THR A 409 -0.93 -7.44 -8.61
N ARG A 410 -1.18 -8.02 -7.42
CA ARG A 410 -2.27 -7.60 -6.54
C ARG A 410 -2.10 -6.15 -6.11
N SER A 411 -0.90 -5.74 -5.69
CA SER A 411 -0.64 -4.35 -5.29
C SER A 411 -0.78 -3.36 -6.45
N LEU A 412 -0.37 -3.72 -7.67
CA LEU A 412 -0.59 -2.85 -8.84
C LEU A 412 -2.09 -2.69 -9.15
N LEU A 413 -2.87 -3.76 -9.04
CA LEU A 413 -4.33 -3.69 -9.22
C LEU A 413 -5.01 -2.86 -8.14
N HIS A 414 -4.52 -2.89 -6.89
CA HIS A 414 -4.96 -2.00 -5.82
C HIS A 414 -4.82 -0.53 -6.24
N GLU A 415 -3.63 -0.12 -6.70
CA GLU A 415 -3.40 1.25 -7.19
C GLU A 415 -4.23 1.59 -8.43
N CYS A 416 -4.47 0.63 -9.32
CA CYS A 416 -5.38 0.83 -10.45
C CYS A 416 -6.82 1.11 -10.01
N GLY A 417 -7.29 0.54 -8.88
CA GLY A 417 -8.57 0.89 -8.30
C GLY A 417 -8.63 2.36 -7.87
N HIS A 418 -7.57 2.91 -7.26
CA HIS A 418 -7.46 4.34 -6.96
C HIS A 418 -7.40 5.21 -8.22
N VAL A 419 -6.69 4.75 -9.26
CA VAL A 419 -6.65 5.43 -10.56
C VAL A 419 -8.06 5.55 -11.12
N LEU A 420 -8.81 4.44 -11.18
CA LEU A 420 -10.17 4.45 -11.71
C LEU A 420 -11.10 5.30 -10.85
N HIS A 421 -11.01 5.22 -9.52
CA HIS A 421 -11.78 6.10 -8.64
C HIS A 421 -11.52 7.59 -8.96
N SER A 422 -10.28 7.97 -9.22
CA SER A 422 -9.92 9.34 -9.59
C SER A 422 -10.39 9.73 -11.00
N LEU A 423 -10.22 8.85 -11.99
CA LEU A 423 -10.55 9.15 -13.40
C LEU A 423 -12.05 9.11 -13.68
N LEU A 424 -12.82 8.31 -12.94
CA LEU A 424 -14.27 8.20 -13.09
C LEU A 424 -15.04 9.22 -12.27
N SER A 425 -14.36 9.95 -11.39
CA SER A 425 -14.99 10.96 -10.56
C SER A 425 -15.56 12.09 -11.41
N GLU A 426 -16.83 12.42 -11.22
CA GLU A 426 -17.50 13.56 -11.86
C GLU A 426 -18.08 14.43 -10.76
N THR A 427 -17.41 15.55 -10.47
CA THR A 427 -17.77 16.40 -9.34
C THR A 427 -17.83 17.86 -9.77
N GLU A 428 -18.71 18.62 -9.11
CA GLU A 428 -18.77 20.06 -9.33
C GLU A 428 -17.51 20.75 -8.81
N LEU A 429 -16.96 20.23 -7.71
CA LEU A 429 -15.84 20.82 -6.99
C LEU A 429 -14.66 19.86 -6.94
N GLN A 430 -13.49 20.34 -7.39
CA GLN A 430 -12.26 19.53 -7.44
C GLN A 430 -11.84 18.93 -6.09
N HIS A 431 -12.18 19.59 -4.98
CA HIS A 431 -11.85 19.09 -3.65
C HIS A 431 -12.66 17.85 -3.24
N LEU A 432 -13.75 17.55 -3.94
CA LEU A 432 -14.54 16.33 -3.76
C LEU A 432 -14.17 15.24 -4.78
N SER A 433 -13.25 15.52 -5.69
CA SER A 433 -12.93 14.62 -6.80
C SER A 433 -12.01 13.47 -6.38
N GLY A 434 -12.35 12.28 -6.86
CA GLY A 434 -11.57 11.05 -6.71
C GLY A 434 -11.49 10.59 -5.28
N THR A 435 -10.28 10.26 -4.83
CA THR A 435 -9.99 9.75 -3.48
C THR A 435 -10.05 10.80 -2.38
N ARG A 436 -10.45 12.05 -2.67
CA ARG A 436 -10.54 13.16 -1.68
C ARG A 436 -11.80 13.12 -0.79
N GLY A 437 -12.46 11.97 -0.71
CA GLY A 437 -13.63 11.73 0.13
C GLY A 437 -13.29 11.19 1.52
N ALA A 438 -14.25 10.51 2.15
CA ALA A 438 -14.01 9.83 3.42
C ALA A 438 -12.91 8.77 3.27
N VAL A 439 -11.88 8.86 4.11
CA VAL A 439 -10.67 8.01 4.04
C VAL A 439 -11.04 6.53 4.18
N ASP A 440 -12.11 6.23 4.91
CA ASP A 440 -12.59 4.87 5.15
C ASP A 440 -13.48 4.29 4.06
N PHE A 441 -13.76 5.04 3.00
CA PHE A 441 -14.35 4.53 1.76
C PHE A 441 -13.38 4.58 0.58
N ALA A 442 -12.36 5.44 0.63
CA ALA A 442 -11.40 5.61 -0.46
C ALA A 442 -10.65 4.31 -0.85
N GLU A 443 -10.55 3.38 0.11
CA GLU A 443 -9.94 2.04 -0.03
C GLU A 443 -10.87 0.99 -0.66
N PHE A 444 -12.18 1.26 -0.79
CA PHE A 444 -13.10 0.27 -1.33
C PHE A 444 -12.82 -0.07 -2.80
N PRO A 445 -12.65 0.91 -3.72
CA PRO A 445 -12.33 0.60 -5.11
C PRO A 445 -10.98 -0.12 -5.28
N SER A 446 -9.97 0.21 -4.47
CA SER A 446 -8.66 -0.44 -4.52
C SER A 446 -8.75 -1.89 -4.07
N ASN A 447 -9.39 -2.17 -2.93
CA ASN A 447 -9.64 -3.54 -2.46
C ASN A 447 -10.48 -4.37 -3.44
N LEU A 448 -11.52 -3.78 -4.04
CA LEU A 448 -12.33 -4.46 -5.06
C LEU A 448 -11.45 -4.94 -6.23
N PHE A 449 -10.51 -4.11 -6.70
CA PHE A 449 -9.66 -4.46 -7.84
C PHE A 449 -8.63 -5.55 -7.52
N GLU A 450 -8.24 -5.71 -6.26
CA GLU A 450 -7.37 -6.82 -5.83
C GLU A 450 -7.99 -8.20 -6.13
N HIS A 451 -9.33 -8.32 -6.14
CA HIS A 451 -10.03 -9.59 -6.42
C HIS A 451 -9.85 -10.07 -7.86
N PHE A 452 -9.50 -9.19 -8.81
CA PHE A 452 -9.21 -9.58 -10.19
C PHE A 452 -7.81 -10.17 -10.36
N SER A 453 -6.94 -10.08 -9.35
CA SER A 453 -5.57 -10.60 -9.44
C SER A 453 -5.52 -12.10 -9.75
N ALA A 454 -6.26 -12.93 -9.01
CA ALA A 454 -6.25 -14.37 -9.22
C ALA A 454 -6.84 -14.78 -10.59
N PRO A 455 -8.03 -14.30 -11.00
CA PRO A 455 -8.55 -14.57 -12.34
C PRO A 455 -7.62 -14.15 -13.48
N LEU A 456 -6.92 -13.02 -13.36
CA LEU A 456 -5.99 -12.55 -14.39
C LEU A 456 -4.75 -13.44 -14.48
N LEU A 457 -4.18 -13.83 -13.33
CA LEU A 457 -3.05 -14.76 -13.29
C LEU A 457 -3.45 -16.13 -13.86
N ASP A 458 -4.61 -16.66 -13.47
CA ASP A 458 -5.07 -17.99 -13.89
C ASP A 458 -5.48 -18.02 -15.37
N GLY A 459 -6.19 -16.98 -15.84
CA GLY A 459 -6.60 -16.85 -17.24
C GLY A 459 -5.39 -16.73 -18.18
N TYR A 460 -4.33 -16.06 -17.75
CA TYR A 460 -3.10 -15.95 -18.55
C TYR A 460 -2.30 -17.26 -18.57
N LEU A 461 -2.17 -17.95 -17.43
CA LEU A 461 -1.48 -19.24 -17.35
C LEU A 461 -2.17 -20.37 -18.15
N ALA A 462 -3.45 -20.22 -18.46
CA ALA A 462 -4.23 -21.14 -19.29
C ALA A 462 -4.11 -20.87 -20.81
N SER A 463 -3.44 -19.79 -21.24
CA SER A 463 -3.34 -19.44 -22.66
C SER A 463 -2.44 -20.43 -23.44
N PRO A 464 -2.86 -20.96 -24.61
CA PRO A 464 -2.18 -22.05 -25.33
C PRO A 464 -0.76 -21.74 -25.83
N THR A 465 -0.34 -20.46 -25.82
CA THR A 465 0.94 -20.01 -26.40
C THR A 465 2.15 -20.22 -25.49
N ARG A 466 1.96 -20.58 -24.21
CA ARG A 466 3.05 -21.01 -23.31
C ARG A 466 2.89 -22.48 -22.96
N ARG A 467 3.91 -23.28 -23.34
CA ARG A 467 4.05 -24.73 -23.09
C ARG A 467 3.29 -25.19 -21.85
N ALA A 468 2.30 -26.04 -22.08
CA ALA A 468 1.59 -26.79 -21.05
C ALA A 468 2.60 -27.45 -20.09
N ARG A 469 2.58 -27.03 -18.82
CA ARG A 469 2.93 -27.96 -17.74
C ARG A 469 1.82 -29.01 -17.72
N PRO A 470 2.14 -30.31 -17.58
CA PRO A 470 1.12 -31.34 -17.55
C PRO A 470 0.15 -31.02 -16.41
N ALA A 471 -1.14 -30.93 -16.75
CA ALA A 471 -2.20 -30.80 -15.79
C ALA A 471 -2.14 -32.02 -14.86
N LEU A 472 -1.70 -31.82 -13.61
CA LEU A 472 -2.08 -32.75 -12.55
C LEU A 472 -3.61 -32.68 -12.43
N GLY A 473 -4.23 -33.86 -12.44
CA GLY A 473 -5.67 -34.06 -12.62
C GLY A 473 -6.55 -33.12 -11.79
N SER A 474 -7.61 -32.66 -12.42
CA SER A 474 -8.62 -31.74 -11.89
C SER A 474 -9.61 -32.41 -10.93
N ASP A 475 -9.24 -33.48 -10.24
CA ASP A 475 -10.15 -34.24 -9.40
C ASP A 475 -9.70 -34.21 -7.94
N GLY A 476 -10.15 -33.17 -7.25
CA GLY A 476 -9.80 -32.88 -5.86
C GLY A 476 -9.47 -31.40 -5.66
N ARG A 477 -10.48 -30.52 -5.64
CA ARG A 477 -10.32 -29.21 -4.99
C ARG A 477 -10.19 -29.44 -3.48
N GLY A 478 -9.02 -29.88 -3.04
CA GLY A 478 -8.58 -29.68 -1.67
C GLY A 478 -8.70 -28.18 -1.37
N LYS A 479 -9.23 -27.83 -0.18
CA LYS A 479 -9.22 -26.44 0.29
C LYS A 479 -7.77 -25.99 0.32
N ALA A 480 -7.34 -25.17 -0.64
CA ALA A 480 -6.01 -24.56 -0.61
C ALA A 480 -5.84 -23.79 0.72
N CYS A 481 -4.99 -24.29 1.61
CA CYS A 481 -4.64 -23.63 2.86
C CYS A 481 -3.69 -22.47 2.54
N ASN A 482 -4.26 -21.27 2.35
CA ASN A 482 -3.50 -20.08 1.96
C ASN A 482 -3.00 -19.22 3.13
N PHE A 483 -3.11 -19.71 4.39
CA PHE A 483 -2.74 -18.99 5.63
C PHE A 483 -3.20 -17.53 5.70
N ALA A 484 -4.34 -17.23 5.05
CA ALA A 484 -4.83 -15.87 4.90
C ALA A 484 -5.21 -15.25 6.26
N HIS A 485 -5.54 -16.09 7.25
CA HIS A 485 -5.90 -15.61 8.58
C HIS A 485 -4.70 -15.03 9.32
N LEU A 486 -3.50 -15.60 9.14
CA LEU A 486 -2.27 -15.04 9.71
C LEU A 486 -1.94 -13.67 9.11
N GLY A 487 -2.10 -13.52 7.79
CA GLY A 487 -1.94 -12.23 7.13
C GLY A 487 -2.97 -11.18 7.59
N ALA A 488 -4.24 -11.59 7.73
CA ALA A 488 -5.29 -10.73 8.25
C ALA A 488 -5.06 -10.33 9.72
N LEU A 489 -4.54 -11.25 10.53
CA LEU A 489 -4.20 -10.97 11.93
C LEU A 489 -3.12 -9.90 12.02
N GLN A 490 -2.08 -9.98 11.20
CA GLN A 490 -1.02 -8.97 11.20
C GLN A 490 -1.57 -7.56 10.92
N LEU A 491 -2.47 -7.43 9.93
CA LEU A 491 -3.15 -6.16 9.63
C LEU A 491 -4.01 -5.67 10.81
N LEU A 492 -4.75 -6.58 11.47
CA LEU A 492 -5.55 -6.25 12.65
C LEU A 492 -4.68 -5.79 13.82
N LEU A 493 -3.51 -6.41 14.04
CA LEU A 493 -2.57 -5.99 15.08
C LEU A 493 -2.06 -4.56 14.82
N HIS A 494 -1.73 -4.22 13.56
CA HIS A 494 -1.37 -2.85 13.18
C HIS A 494 -2.52 -1.87 13.40
N ALA A 495 -3.77 -2.24 13.08
CA ALA A 495 -4.93 -1.40 13.32
C ALA A 495 -5.18 -1.16 14.81
N CYS A 496 -5.06 -2.19 15.65
CA CYS A 496 -5.21 -2.06 17.11
C CYS A 496 -4.14 -1.15 17.71
N VAL A 497 -2.90 -1.29 17.24
CA VAL A 497 -1.78 -0.45 17.64
C VAL A 497 -1.98 1.00 17.22
N ASP A 498 -2.38 1.24 15.97
CA ASP A 498 -2.69 2.58 15.45
C ASP A 498 -3.77 3.25 16.31
N GLN A 499 -4.86 2.52 16.62
CA GLN A 499 -5.91 3.04 17.50
C GLN A 499 -5.43 3.32 18.91
N ALA A 500 -4.64 2.43 19.52
CA ALA A 500 -4.12 2.62 20.86
C ALA A 500 -3.15 3.82 20.91
N PHE A 501 -2.24 3.92 19.95
CA PHE A 501 -1.25 4.99 19.84
C PHE A 501 -1.91 6.37 19.75
N TYR A 502 -2.89 6.56 18.86
CA TYR A 502 -3.55 7.87 18.69
C TYR A 502 -4.67 8.16 19.70
N SER A 503 -5.09 7.16 20.47
CA SER A 503 -6.02 7.35 21.60
C SER A 503 -5.30 7.63 22.91
N PHE A 504 -3.98 7.41 22.97
CA PHE A 504 -3.19 7.74 24.16
C PHE A 504 -3.16 9.25 24.38
N VAL A 505 -3.46 9.66 25.60
CA VAL A 505 -3.41 11.07 26.03
C VAL A 505 -2.13 11.26 26.85
N PRO A 506 -1.13 11.95 26.31
CA PRO A 506 0.08 12.21 27.07
C PRO A 506 -0.19 13.12 28.28
N GLY A 507 0.58 12.91 29.35
CA GLY A 507 0.49 13.72 30.58
C GLY A 507 0.80 15.21 30.34
N VAL A 508 0.30 16.07 31.24
CA VAL A 508 0.21 17.55 31.12
C VAL A 508 1.56 18.29 31.09
N SER A 509 2.70 17.60 31.10
CA SER A 509 3.99 18.31 31.01
C SER A 509 4.10 18.93 29.62
N GLU A 510 4.01 20.27 29.54
CA GLU A 510 4.27 21.02 28.32
C GLU A 510 5.65 20.60 27.79
N LEU A 511 5.68 19.88 26.67
CA LEU A 511 6.92 19.68 25.94
C LEU A 511 7.30 21.03 25.32
N PRO A 512 8.54 21.52 25.49
CA PRO A 512 8.98 22.82 25.00
C PRO A 512 8.73 22.94 23.49
N PRO A 513 8.48 24.15 22.99
CA PRO A 513 8.42 24.40 21.55
C PRO A 513 9.75 24.04 20.88
N CYS A 514 9.71 23.34 19.74
CA CYS A 514 10.90 23.19 18.90
C CYS A 514 11.12 24.47 18.08
N SER A 515 12.28 25.10 18.32
CA SER A 515 12.88 26.21 17.56
C SER A 515 12.03 27.48 17.41
N GLY A 516 12.18 28.40 18.36
CA GLY A 516 11.75 29.80 18.25
C GLY A 516 11.88 30.58 19.55
N ASP A 517 11.58 29.93 20.69
CA ASP A 517 11.71 30.51 22.02
C ASP A 517 12.78 29.77 22.83
N ALA A 518 14.02 30.30 22.83
CA ALA A 518 15.16 29.79 23.60
C ALA A 518 14.99 29.89 25.14
N ARG A 519 13.77 30.12 25.64
CA ARG A 519 13.45 30.40 27.06
C ARG A 519 12.56 29.35 27.73
N ALA A 520 12.04 28.35 27.02
CA ALA A 520 11.23 27.30 27.64
C ALA A 520 12.13 26.16 28.18
N PRO A 521 12.00 25.76 29.45
CA PRO A 521 12.76 24.63 29.99
C PRO A 521 12.36 23.32 29.29
N SER A 522 13.34 22.53 28.87
CA SER A 522 13.08 21.15 28.44
C SER A 522 12.61 20.31 29.62
N PRO A 523 11.60 19.41 29.46
CA PRO A 523 11.20 18.52 30.53
C PRO A 523 12.39 17.67 30.96
N PRO A 524 12.44 17.30 32.24
CA PRO A 524 13.47 16.38 32.71
C PRO A 524 13.39 15.06 31.90
N PRO A 525 14.53 14.45 31.53
CA PRO A 525 14.57 13.19 30.78
C PRO A 525 13.69 12.09 31.40
N GLU A 526 13.63 12.03 32.73
CA GLU A 526 12.82 11.08 33.50
C GLU A 526 11.32 11.19 33.19
N ALA A 527 10.81 12.38 32.91
CA ALA A 527 9.39 12.57 32.55
C ALA A 527 9.08 12.01 31.15
N VAL A 528 10.01 12.17 30.20
CA VAL A 528 9.86 11.62 28.84
C VAL A 528 9.91 10.10 28.89
N ASP A 529 10.86 9.53 29.63
CA ASP A 529 10.99 8.08 29.78
C ASP A 529 9.76 7.47 30.47
N ALA A 530 9.19 8.14 31.48
CA ALA A 530 7.95 7.72 32.12
C ALA A 530 6.75 7.73 31.15
N GLN A 531 6.64 8.75 30.30
CA GLN A 531 5.59 8.80 29.28
C GLN A 531 5.77 7.73 28.20
N LEU A 532 7.01 7.45 27.78
CA LEU A 532 7.30 6.35 26.86
C LEU A 532 6.93 5.00 27.48
N ALA A 533 7.23 4.79 28.77
CA ALA A 533 6.82 3.59 29.48
C ALA A 533 5.29 3.45 29.56
N ALA A 534 4.58 4.56 29.85
CA ALA A 534 3.12 4.58 29.86
C ALA A 534 2.52 4.29 28.46
N LEU A 535 3.12 4.83 27.41
CA LEU A 535 2.71 4.56 26.03
C LEU A 535 2.93 3.10 25.65
N ARG A 536 4.09 2.51 25.96
CA ARG A 536 4.35 1.08 25.76
C ARG A 536 3.33 0.21 26.50
N GLY A 537 3.03 0.54 27.76
CA GLY A 537 1.99 -0.15 28.53
C GLY A 537 0.59 -0.03 27.91
N CYS A 538 0.26 1.13 27.31
CA CYS A 538 -0.99 1.32 26.56
C CYS A 538 -1.06 0.42 25.33
N LEU A 539 0.03 0.32 24.56
CA LEU A 539 0.13 -0.55 23.39
C LEU A 539 0.03 -2.04 23.78
N ASP A 540 0.69 -2.47 24.85
CA ASP A 540 0.57 -3.84 25.37
C ASP A 540 -0.86 -4.14 25.83
N THR A 541 -1.52 -3.16 26.44
CA THR A 541 -2.92 -3.29 26.88
C THR A 541 -3.85 -3.58 25.71
N ALA A 542 -3.59 -3.00 24.53
CA ALA A 542 -4.39 -3.21 23.32
C ALA A 542 -4.45 -4.69 22.91
N PHE A 543 -3.38 -5.45 23.14
CA PHE A 543 -3.34 -6.90 22.88
C PHE A 543 -3.90 -7.71 24.06
N SER A 544 -3.55 -7.34 25.29
CA SER A 544 -3.93 -8.09 26.50
C SER A 544 -5.45 -8.21 26.72
N ARG A 545 -6.25 -7.27 26.18
CA ARG A 545 -7.72 -7.33 26.19
C ARG A 545 -8.26 -8.59 25.51
N HIS A 546 -7.49 -9.18 24.60
CA HIS A 546 -7.82 -10.42 23.92
C HIS A 546 -6.99 -11.57 24.50
N HIS A 547 -7.54 -12.26 25.51
CA HIS A 547 -6.87 -13.37 26.21
C HIS A 547 -6.29 -14.43 25.26
N TRP A 548 -6.93 -14.72 24.13
CA TRP A 548 -6.42 -15.72 23.20
C TRP A 548 -5.18 -15.26 22.42
N LEU A 549 -4.91 -13.95 22.35
CA LEU A 549 -3.72 -13.39 21.70
C LEU A 549 -2.52 -13.31 22.65
N ALA A 550 -2.74 -12.75 23.84
CA ALA A 550 -1.69 -12.40 24.80
C ALA A 550 -1.69 -13.28 26.08
N GLY A 551 -2.60 -14.24 26.17
CA GLY A 551 -2.70 -15.19 27.29
C GLY A 551 -1.89 -16.45 27.06
N ASP A 552 -2.35 -17.55 27.65
CA ASP A 552 -1.55 -18.77 27.74
C ASP A 552 -1.20 -19.37 26.36
N PRO A 553 0.04 -19.87 26.17
CA PRO A 553 0.44 -20.61 24.99
C PRO A 553 -0.49 -21.81 24.72
N ARG A 554 -0.56 -22.23 23.45
CA ARG A 554 -1.37 -23.38 23.04
C ARG A 554 -0.49 -24.64 23.06
N PRO A 555 -0.68 -25.59 24.00
CA PRO A 555 0.17 -26.77 24.10
C PRO A 555 0.24 -27.54 22.77
N GLY A 556 1.46 -27.82 22.30
CA GLY A 556 1.70 -28.51 21.03
C GLY A 556 1.48 -27.67 19.76
N VAL A 557 1.16 -26.38 19.89
CA VAL A 557 1.03 -25.44 18.75
C VAL A 557 1.97 -24.25 18.91
N THR A 558 1.93 -23.55 20.04
CA THR A 558 2.81 -22.42 20.37
C THR A 558 3.34 -22.54 21.79
N GLU A 559 4.60 -22.15 22.00
CA GLU A 559 5.22 -22.05 23.34
C GLU A 559 5.14 -20.64 23.93
N GLN A 560 4.71 -19.67 23.11
CA GLN A 560 4.53 -18.28 23.47
C GLN A 560 3.08 -17.84 23.15
N PRO A 561 2.63 -16.69 23.69
CA PRO A 561 1.39 -16.06 23.26
C PRO A 561 1.35 -15.87 21.74
N ILE A 562 0.17 -15.97 21.14
CA ILE A 562 0.01 -15.88 19.68
C ILE A 562 0.54 -14.54 19.14
N CYS A 563 0.35 -13.44 19.87
CA CYS A 563 0.89 -12.14 19.45
C CYS A 563 2.42 -12.10 19.42
N ASP A 564 3.10 -12.92 20.21
CA ASP A 564 4.56 -13.03 20.22
C ASP A 564 5.07 -13.91 19.07
N VAL A 565 4.36 -15.01 18.77
CA VAL A 565 4.64 -15.88 17.61
C VAL A 565 4.44 -15.16 16.29
N VAL A 566 3.36 -14.41 16.14
CA VAL A 566 3.10 -13.62 14.91
C VAL A 566 4.00 -12.39 14.86
N GLY A 567 4.49 -11.92 16.01
CA GLY A 567 5.38 -10.79 16.17
C GLY A 567 4.64 -9.50 16.42
N ARG A 568 4.87 -8.89 17.59
CA ARG A 568 4.30 -7.58 17.93
C ARG A 568 4.93 -6.46 17.08
N PRO A 569 4.13 -5.50 16.58
CA PRO A 569 4.65 -4.26 16.01
C PRO A 569 5.50 -3.50 17.02
N GLN A 570 6.70 -3.05 16.62
CA GLN A 570 7.59 -2.26 17.47
C GLN A 570 7.29 -0.77 17.33
N MET A 571 7.23 -0.04 18.45
CA MET A 571 6.92 1.39 18.45
C MET A 571 7.92 2.23 17.64
N ALA A 572 9.22 1.90 17.73
CA ALA A 572 10.26 2.52 16.91
C ALA A 572 10.07 2.33 15.40
N ARG A 573 9.11 1.48 14.98
CA ARG A 573 8.80 1.14 13.58
C ARG A 573 7.40 1.61 13.16
N PHE A 574 6.85 2.63 13.82
CA PHE A 574 5.51 3.18 13.52
C PHE A 574 5.55 4.31 12.48
N GLU A 575 6.66 4.50 11.77
CA GLU A 575 6.79 5.58 10.76
C GLU A 575 5.70 5.47 9.69
N HIS A 576 5.35 4.25 9.26
CA HIS A 576 4.25 4.04 8.31
C HIS A 576 2.88 4.40 8.88
N LEU A 577 2.68 4.30 10.21
CA LEU A 577 1.42 4.67 10.88
C LEU A 577 1.26 6.20 11.02
N VAL A 578 2.33 6.97 10.86
CA VAL A 578 2.28 8.45 10.88
C VAL A 578 1.32 8.98 9.81
N HIS A 579 1.36 8.38 8.63
CA HIS A 579 0.53 8.75 7.47
C HIS A 579 -0.95 8.40 7.66
N TYR A 580 -1.27 7.29 8.33
CA TYR A 580 -2.65 6.89 8.59
C TYR A 580 -3.30 7.73 9.68
N GLY A 581 -2.53 8.17 10.68
CA GLY A 581 -2.98 9.13 11.69
C GLY A 581 -4.21 8.68 12.48
N GLY A 582 -4.35 7.38 12.75
CA GLY A 582 -5.53 6.82 13.43
C GLY A 582 -6.58 6.25 12.48
N SER A 583 -6.25 6.10 11.19
CA SER A 583 -7.14 5.60 10.13
C SER A 583 -6.71 4.26 9.55
N TYR A 584 -5.82 3.51 10.21
CA TYR A 584 -5.34 2.24 9.64
C TYR A 584 -6.46 1.19 9.51
N PHE A 585 -7.44 1.21 10.42
CA PHE A 585 -8.61 0.31 10.39
C PHE A 585 -9.47 0.48 9.12
N CYS A 586 -9.39 1.62 8.44
CA CYS A 586 -10.13 1.93 7.22
C CYS A 586 -9.86 0.89 6.13
N TYR A 587 -8.60 0.48 5.99
CA TYR A 587 -8.21 -0.57 5.06
C TYR A 587 -8.93 -1.89 5.37
N LEU A 588 -9.04 -2.26 6.65
CA LEU A 588 -9.76 -3.45 7.10
C LEU A 588 -11.27 -3.34 6.99
N LEU A 589 -11.83 -2.13 7.07
CA LEU A 589 -13.26 -1.91 6.92
C LEU A 589 -13.72 -2.10 5.47
N CYS A 590 -12.88 -1.72 4.51
CA CYS A 590 -13.16 -1.86 3.08
C CYS A 590 -12.93 -3.28 2.54
N ARG A 591 -12.08 -4.05 3.22
CA ARG A 591 -11.68 -5.40 2.84
C ARG A 591 -12.58 -6.46 3.46
#